data_AF-A0A545TKX0-F1
#
_entry.id   AF-A0A545TKX0-F1
#
_cell.length_a   1.000
_cell.length_b   1.000
_cell.length_c   1.000
_cell.angle_alpha   90.00
_cell.angle_beta   90.00
_cell.angle_gamma   90.00
#
_symmetry.space_group_name_H-M   'P 1'
#
loop_
_entity.id
_entity.type
_entity.pdbx_description
1 polymer ?
#
loop_
_entity_poly.entity_id
_entity_poly.type
_entity_poly.pdbx_seq_one_letter_code
_entity_poly.pdbx_strand_id
1 'polypeptide(L)'
;MKELPEGLVSHKRTADFTETTIPLGLLKDHQTKAGVWGLIQVTAGRLRYSIPSRGEEIPLRPGVPGVVEPEVPHRVTPEGSVAFHVEFYSAPLEGKTTT
;
A
#
# COMPACT_ATOMS: atom_id res chain seq x y z
N MET A 1 -2.07 -11.15 -10.72
CA MET A 1 -2.10 -10.17 -9.61
C MET A 1 -0.66 -9.91 -9.23
N LYS A 2 -0.25 -8.68 -8.90
CA LYS A 2 1.13 -8.45 -8.42
C LYS A 2 1.27 -9.06 -7.04
N GLU A 3 2.40 -9.69 -6.77
CA GLU A 3 2.72 -10.32 -5.48
C GLU A 3 3.90 -9.58 -4.84
N LEU A 4 3.98 -9.63 -3.51
CA LEU A 4 5.16 -9.15 -2.81
C LEU A 4 6.36 -10.04 -3.16
N PRO A 5 7.55 -9.47 -3.40
CA PRO A 5 8.77 -10.26 -3.50
C PRO A 5 8.99 -11.15 -2.26
N GLU A 6 9.58 -12.33 -2.48
CA GLU A 6 9.96 -13.23 -1.39
C GLU A 6 11.02 -12.59 -0.47
N GLY A 7 11.03 -13.02 0.79
CA GLY A 7 12.03 -12.60 1.77
C GLY A 7 11.81 -11.22 2.39
N LEU A 8 10.78 -10.48 2.00
CA LEU A 8 10.39 -9.23 2.66
C LEU A 8 9.71 -9.49 4.00
N VAL A 9 9.91 -8.60 4.96
CA VAL A 9 9.29 -8.64 6.30
C VAL A 9 8.42 -7.41 6.53
N SER A 10 7.22 -7.62 7.07
CA SER A 10 6.33 -6.53 7.50
C SER A 10 6.93 -5.88 8.74
N HIS A 11 7.20 -4.59 8.69
CA HIS A 11 7.79 -3.85 9.82
C HIS A 11 6.86 -2.76 10.37
N LYS A 12 5.76 -2.47 9.67
CA LYS A 12 4.76 -1.48 10.11
C LYS A 12 3.41 -1.78 9.47
N ARG A 13 2.35 -1.62 10.25
CA ARG A 13 0.95 -1.58 9.80
C ARG A 13 0.32 -0.25 10.24
N THR A 14 -0.47 0.38 9.38
CA THR A 14 -1.25 1.56 9.77
C THR A 14 -2.44 1.17 10.66
N ALA A 15 -3.08 2.16 11.29
CA ALA A 15 -4.47 1.97 11.70
C ALA A 15 -5.36 1.76 10.46
N ASP A 16 -6.57 1.27 10.69
CA ASP A 16 -7.57 1.18 9.63
C ASP A 16 -8.05 2.60 9.26
N PHE A 17 -8.09 2.88 7.97
CA PHE A 17 -8.68 4.07 7.39
C PHE A 17 -10.08 3.76 6.87
N THR A 18 -10.93 4.77 6.95
CA THR A 18 -12.27 4.84 6.36
C THR A 18 -12.32 5.98 5.36
N GLU A 19 -13.38 6.09 4.56
CA GLU A 19 -13.58 7.16 3.58
C GLU A 19 -13.44 8.57 4.17
N THR A 20 -13.68 8.74 5.47
CA THR A 20 -13.57 10.02 6.18
C THR A 20 -12.27 10.21 6.95
N THR A 21 -11.47 9.16 7.12
CA THR A 21 -10.22 9.18 7.90
C THR A 21 -8.96 8.92 7.07
N ILE A 22 -9.09 8.70 5.76
CA ILE A 22 -7.94 8.61 4.85
C ILE A 22 -7.09 9.89 4.96
N PRO A 23 -5.79 9.78 5.26
CA PRO A 23 -4.90 10.93 5.20
C PRO A 23 -4.90 11.55 3.80
N LEU A 24 -5.08 12.87 3.70
CA LEU A 24 -5.17 13.58 2.41
C LEU A 24 -3.98 13.33 1.48
N GLY A 25 -2.81 13.00 2.04
CA GLY A 25 -1.63 12.63 1.26
C GLY A 25 -1.81 11.36 0.43
N LEU A 26 -2.61 10.39 0.90
CA LEU A 26 -2.85 9.14 0.17
C LEU A 26 -3.81 9.33 -1.02
N LEU A 27 -4.62 10.39 -1.00
CA LEU A 27 -5.54 10.76 -2.08
C LEU A 27 -4.85 11.49 -3.24
N LYS A 28 -3.57 11.85 -3.06
CA LYS A 28 -2.73 12.52 -4.06
C LYS A 28 -1.59 11.60 -4.47
N ASP A 29 -0.93 11.94 -5.57
CA ASP A 29 0.24 11.20 -6.02
C ASP A 29 1.34 11.27 -4.94
N HIS A 30 1.74 10.10 -4.47
CA HIS A 30 2.80 9.90 -3.50
C HIS A 30 3.51 8.58 -3.80
N GLN A 31 4.62 8.31 -3.11
CA GLN A 31 5.37 7.08 -3.28
C GLN A 31 5.97 6.61 -1.96
N THR A 32 6.23 5.30 -1.87
CA THR A 32 7.08 4.76 -0.81
C THR A 32 8.55 5.04 -1.13
N LYS A 33 9.42 4.89 -0.12
CA LYS A 33 10.87 5.05 -0.28
C LYS A 33 11.46 3.87 -1.05
N ALA A 34 12.67 4.03 -1.57
CA ALA A 34 13.49 2.94 -2.11
C ALA A 34 13.49 1.72 -1.17
N GLY A 35 13.26 0.54 -1.73
CA GLY A 35 13.22 -0.74 -0.99
C GLY A 35 12.02 -0.94 -0.07
N VAL A 36 11.08 0.00 0.02
CA VAL A 36 9.86 -0.12 0.82
C VAL A 36 8.67 -0.44 -0.06
N TRP A 37 8.11 -1.63 0.14
CA TRP A 37 6.89 -2.09 -0.50
C TRP A 37 5.69 -1.78 0.39
N GLY A 38 4.54 -1.51 -0.22
CA GLY A 38 3.26 -1.39 0.48
C GLY A 38 2.32 -2.52 0.10
N LEU A 39 1.54 -3.01 1.05
CA LEU A 39 0.41 -3.91 0.81
C LEU A 39 -0.86 -3.25 1.32
N ILE A 40 -1.75 -2.85 0.40
CA ILE A 40 -3.05 -2.26 0.70
C ILE A 40 -4.05 -3.40 0.88
N GLN A 41 -4.57 -3.55 2.09
CA GLN A 41 -5.57 -4.57 2.43
C GLN A 41 -6.91 -3.90 2.71
N VAL A 42 -7.88 -4.11 1.83
CA VAL A 42 -9.28 -3.68 2.03
C VAL A 42 -10.00 -4.75 2.86
N THR A 43 -10.58 -4.34 3.98
CA THR A 43 -11.35 -5.22 4.87
C THR A 43 -12.86 -5.09 4.64
N ALA A 44 -13.32 -3.93 4.17
CA ALA A 44 -14.70 -3.71 3.72
C ALA A 44 -14.78 -2.66 2.61
N GLY A 45 -15.80 -2.76 1.76
CA GLY A 45 -16.05 -1.75 0.70
C GLY A 45 -15.09 -1.85 -0.49
N ARG A 46 -14.82 -0.71 -1.13
CA ARG A 46 -14.03 -0.62 -2.37
C ARG A 46 -13.08 0.57 -2.35
N LEU A 47 -11.88 0.35 -2.87
CA LEU A 47 -10.85 1.36 -3.02
C LEU A 47 -10.26 1.24 -4.42
N ARG A 48 -10.08 2.35 -5.11
CA ARG A 48 -9.33 2.37 -6.36
C ARG A 48 -7.88 2.72 -6.08
N TYR A 49 -6.96 1.89 -6.55
CA TYR A 49 -5.53 2.15 -6.55
C TYR A 49 -5.09 2.55 -7.97
N SER A 50 -4.42 3.69 -8.12
CA SER A 50 -4.06 4.24 -9.42
C SER A 50 -2.55 4.47 -9.53
N ILE A 51 -1.96 4.10 -10.68
CA ILE A 51 -0.58 4.42 -11.06
C ILE A 51 -0.65 5.28 -12.34
N PRO A 52 -0.71 6.62 -12.21
CA PRO A 52 -1.01 7.51 -13.34
C PRO A 52 0.02 7.44 -14.47
N SER A 53 1.30 7.30 -14.13
CA SER A 53 2.40 7.17 -15.11
C SER A 53 2.28 5.94 -16.01
N ARG A 54 1.51 4.94 -15.57
CA ARG A 54 1.25 3.69 -16.30
C ARG A 54 -0.17 3.60 -16.86
N GLY A 55 -1.04 4.58 -16.56
CA GLY A 55 -2.46 4.51 -16.89
C GLY A 55 -3.19 3.34 -16.21
N GLU A 56 -2.64 2.79 -15.11
CA GLU A 56 -3.23 1.65 -14.40
C GLU A 56 -4.26 2.15 -13.37
N GLU A 57 -5.46 1.58 -13.42
CA GLU A 57 -6.48 1.70 -12.37
C GLU A 57 -6.88 0.31 -11.90
N ILE A 58 -6.67 0.04 -10.62
CA ILE A 58 -6.79 -1.30 -10.04
C ILE A 58 -7.86 -1.24 -8.93
N PRO A 59 -9.00 -1.94 -9.09
CA PRO A 59 -10.02 -2.00 -8.07
C PRO A 59 -9.61 -2.97 -6.95
N LEU A 60 -9.57 -2.47 -5.72
CA LEU A 60 -9.29 -3.23 -4.51
C LEU A 60 -10.59 -3.46 -3.73
N ARG A 61 -10.68 -4.62 -3.08
CA ARG A 61 -11.84 -5.08 -2.30
C ARG A 61 -11.41 -6.19 -1.34
N PRO A 62 -12.26 -6.63 -0.39
CA PRO A 62 -11.92 -7.78 0.45
C PRO A 62 -11.45 -8.99 -0.35
N GLY A 63 -10.29 -9.55 0.04
CA GLY A 63 -9.63 -10.66 -0.66
C GLY A 63 -8.86 -10.29 -1.93
N VAL A 64 -8.83 -9.01 -2.32
CA VAL A 64 -8.11 -8.50 -3.50
C VAL A 64 -7.21 -7.33 -3.05
N PRO A 65 -6.00 -7.63 -2.54
CA PRO A 65 -5.09 -6.60 -2.06
C PRO A 65 -4.38 -5.88 -3.20
N GLY A 66 -3.86 -4.69 -2.91
CA GLY A 66 -3.01 -3.91 -3.81
C GLY A 66 -1.55 -3.96 -3.38
N VAL A 67 -0.65 -4.37 -4.27
CA VAL A 67 0.80 -4.29 -4.03
C VAL A 67 1.33 -2.98 -4.60
N VAL A 68 2.00 -2.22 -3.75
CA VAL A 68 2.64 -0.94 -4.04
C VAL A 68 4.15 -1.15 -4.20
N GLU A 69 4.64 -0.87 -5.40
CA GLU A 69 6.06 -0.93 -5.74
C GLU A 69 6.83 0.28 -5.14
N PRO A 70 8.08 0.09 -4.69
CA PRO A 70 8.95 1.17 -4.25
C PRO A 70 9.10 2.27 -5.31
N GLU A 71 9.06 3.53 -4.89
CA GLU A 71 9.37 4.69 -5.75
C GLU A 71 8.49 4.86 -6.99
N VAL A 72 7.36 4.14 -7.06
CA VAL A 72 6.36 4.31 -8.11
C VAL A 72 5.27 5.27 -7.60
N PRO A 73 5.10 6.47 -8.18
CA PRO A 73 4.03 7.38 -7.81
C PRO A 73 2.64 6.76 -8.02
N HIS A 74 1.82 6.86 -7.00
CA HIS A 74 0.47 6.30 -6.99
C HIS A 74 -0.44 7.09 -6.05
N ARG A 75 -1.74 6.80 -6.11
CA ARG A 75 -2.75 7.34 -5.20
C ARG A 75 -3.88 6.33 -4.98
N VAL A 76 -4.69 6.58 -3.96
CA VAL A 76 -5.94 5.84 -3.74
C VAL A 76 -7.15 6.76 -3.78
N THR A 77 -8.28 6.23 -4.24
CA THR A 77 -9.58 6.91 -4.24
C THR A 77 -10.64 6.00 -3.61
N PRO A 78 -11.33 6.40 -2.53
CA PRO A 78 -12.44 5.62 -1.99
C PRO A 78 -13.61 5.60 -2.99
N GLU A 79 -14.22 4.42 -3.18
CA GLU A 79 -15.39 4.25 -4.04
C GLU A 79 -16.65 4.03 -3.17
N GLY A 80 -17.02 5.07 -2.42
CA GLY A 80 -18.04 4.99 -1.36
C GLY A 80 -17.42 4.58 -0.01
N SER A 81 -18.22 3.94 0.85
CA SER A 81 -17.73 3.47 2.16
C SER A 81 -16.67 2.39 2.00
N VAL A 82 -15.60 2.52 2.78
CA VAL A 82 -14.43 1.63 2.71
C VAL A 82 -13.79 1.49 4.07
N ALA A 83 -13.17 0.34 4.33
CA ALA A 83 -12.23 0.16 5.43
C ALA A 83 -10.99 -0.55 4.88
N PHE A 84 -9.80 0.01 5.12
CA PHE A 84 -8.55 -0.59 4.66
C PHE A 84 -7.37 -0.17 5.53
N HIS A 85 -6.26 -0.88 5.43
CA HIS A 85 -4.99 -0.50 6.03
C HIS A 85 -3.85 -0.75 5.05
N VAL A 86 -2.67 -0.21 5.39
CA VAL A 86 -1.44 -0.45 4.64
C VAL A 86 -0.42 -1.10 5.55
N GLU A 87 0.14 -2.22 5.09
CA GLU A 87 1.35 -2.80 5.66
C GLU A 87 2.57 -2.40 4.83
N PHE A 88 3.68 -2.17 5.51
CA PHE A 88 4.95 -1.81 4.88
C PHE A 88 5.97 -2.92 5.07
N TYR A 89 6.56 -3.31 3.95
CA TYR A 89 7.48 -4.42 3.83
C TYR A 89 8.83 -3.93 3.32
N SER A 90 9.91 -4.46 3.88
CA SER A 90 11.27 -4.25 3.38
C SER A 90 12.08 -5.53 3.53
N ALA A 91 13.28 -5.57 2.95
CA ALA A 91 14.25 -6.57 3.35
C ALA A 91 14.47 -6.48 4.87
N PRO A 92 14.75 -7.60 5.55
CA PRO A 92 15.16 -7.58 6.96
C PRO A 92 16.32 -6.61 7.10
N LEU A 93 16.32 -5.82 8.18
CA LEU A 93 17.53 -5.09 8.55
C LEU A 93 18.62 -6.14 8.75
N GLU A 94 19.66 -6.15 7.91
CA GLU A 94 20.83 -6.95 8.20
C GLU A 94 21.32 -6.52 9.59
N GLY A 95 21.31 -7.47 10.52
CA GLY A 95 21.79 -7.23 11.86
C GLY A 95 23.18 -6.66 11.75
N LYS A 96 23.38 -5.43 12.22
CA LYS A 96 24.72 -4.97 12.57
C LYS A 96 25.25 -5.98 13.58
N THR A 97 26.07 -6.93 13.13
CA THR A 97 26.98 -7.66 14.00
C THR A 97 27.79 -6.58 14.68
N THR A 98 27.39 -6.27 15.91
CA THR A 98 28.17 -5.46 16.82
C THR A 98 29.25 -6.41 17.30
N THR A 99 30.40 -6.37 16.62
CA THR A 99 31.66 -6.85 17.17
C THR A 99 32.18 -5.80 18.15
#